data_AF-A0A317EJM6-F1
#
_entry.id   AF-A0A317EJM6-F1
#
_cell.length_a   1.000
_cell.length_b   1.000
_cell.length_c   1.000
_cell.angle_alpha   90.00
_cell.angle_beta   90.00
_cell.angle_gamma   90.00
#
_symmetry.space_group_name_H-M   'P 1'
#
loop_
_entity.id
_entity.type
_entity.pdbx_description
1 polymer ?
#
loop_
_entity_poly.entity_id
_entity_poly.type
_entity_poly.pdbx_seq_one_letter_code
_entity_poly.pdbx_strand_id
1 'polypeptide(L)'
;MVDFLKGLNMDKWYGVVLYLGFACCAAPFFGKVVFIDQKHLFGVGVSLLLISLSFFIADKHVFWREGAYLVQTKVIKHSLLTYMILSIGILMLIIFLFRVVIGLL
;
A
#
# COMPACT_ATOMS: atom_id res chain seq x y z
N MET A 1 7.89 -17.09 -14.16
CA MET A 1 7.39 -15.73 -13.82
C MET A 1 6.30 -15.80 -12.74
N VAL A 2 5.34 -16.73 -12.85
CA VAL A 2 4.27 -16.95 -11.85
C VAL A 2 4.82 -17.33 -10.46
N ASP A 3 5.87 -18.15 -10.38
CA ASP A 3 6.45 -18.58 -9.10
C ASP A 3 7.21 -17.47 -8.35
N PHE A 4 7.77 -16.49 -9.06
CA PHE A 4 8.45 -15.34 -8.45
C PHE A 4 7.44 -14.38 -7.81
N LEU A 5 6.31 -14.15 -8.50
CA LEU A 5 5.18 -13.36 -7.98
C LEU A 5 4.53 -14.04 -6.77
N LYS A 6 4.45 -15.37 -6.78
CA LYS A 6 3.90 -16.18 -5.67
C LYS A 6 4.81 -16.18 -4.45
N GLY A 7 6.14 -16.21 -4.64
CA GLY A 7 7.13 -16.06 -3.57
C GLY A 7 7.19 -14.64 -2.97
N LEU A 8 6.75 -13.63 -3.72
CA LEU A 8 6.66 -12.24 -3.27
C LEU A 8 5.28 -11.83 -2.72
N ASN A 9 4.34 -12.78 -2.57
CA ASN A 9 2.97 -12.49 -2.13
C ASN A 9 2.26 -11.46 -3.03
N MET A 10 2.61 -11.41 -4.33
CA MET A 10 1.97 -10.56 -5.34
C MET A 10 0.66 -11.18 -5.86
N ASP A 11 0.18 -12.26 -5.25
CA ASP A 11 -1.20 -12.75 -5.41
C ASP A 11 -2.24 -11.74 -4.87
N LYS A 12 -1.78 -10.74 -4.10
CA LYS A 12 -2.64 -9.78 -3.43
C LYS A 12 -2.32 -8.36 -3.87
N TRP A 13 -3.37 -7.58 -4.11
CA TRP A 13 -3.31 -6.22 -4.65
C TRP A 13 -2.40 -5.30 -3.83
N TYR A 14 -2.37 -5.48 -2.50
CA TYR A 14 -1.51 -4.68 -1.61
C TYR A 14 -0.01 -4.99 -1.75
N GLY A 15 0.39 -6.16 -2.28
CA GLY A 15 1.79 -6.44 -2.62
C GLY A 15 2.27 -5.55 -3.77
N VAL A 16 1.43 -5.35 -4.79
CA VAL A 16 1.73 -4.44 -5.91
C VAL A 16 1.84 -3.00 -5.42
N VAL A 17 0.93 -2.57 -4.54
CA VAL A 17 0.96 -1.22 -3.94
C VAL A 17 2.23 -1.02 -3.09
N LEU A 18 2.72 -2.06 -2.42
CA LEU A 18 3.96 -2.01 -1.63
C LEU A 18 5.18 -1.74 -2.52
N TYR A 19 5.27 -2.47 -3.64
CA TYR A 19 6.33 -2.26 -4.64
C TYR A 19 6.26 -0.88 -5.27
N LEU A 20 5.06 -0.41 -5.60
CA LEU A 20 4.85 0.92 -6.14
C LEU A 20 5.27 2.01 -5.13
N GLY A 21 4.95 1.80 -3.86
CA GLY A 21 5.39 2.67 -2.76
C GLY A 21 6.91 2.70 -2.64
N PHE A 22 7.57 1.54 -2.71
CA PHE A 22 9.03 1.44 -2.68
C PHE A 22 9.68 2.13 -3.88
N ALA A 23 9.13 1.96 -5.08
CA ALA A 23 9.57 2.64 -6.28
C ALA A 23 9.40 4.17 -6.18
N CYS A 24 8.27 4.65 -5.65
CA CYS A 24 8.05 6.08 -5.40
C CYS A 24 8.99 6.66 -4.34
N CYS A 25 9.32 5.90 -3.29
CA CYS A 25 10.31 6.31 -2.29
C CYS A 25 11.74 6.32 -2.85
N ALA A 26 12.05 5.40 -3.77
CA ALA A 26 13.37 5.28 -4.39
C ALA A 26 13.58 6.30 -5.52
N ALA A 27 12.53 6.68 -6.25
CA ALA A 27 12.60 7.61 -7.39
C ALA A 27 13.33 8.94 -7.08
N PRO A 28 13.14 9.60 -5.92
CA PRO A 28 13.90 10.78 -5.52
C PRO A 28 15.43 10.60 -5.50
N PHE A 29 15.91 9.38 -5.26
CA PHE A 29 17.34 9.08 -5.12
C PHE A 29 18.02 8.75 -6.46
N PHE A 30 17.28 8.25 -7.44
CA PHE A 30 17.83 7.84 -8.74
C PHE A 30 17.80 8.95 -9.81
N GLY A 31 17.01 10.00 -9.63
CA GLY A 31 16.97 11.10 -10.59
C GLY A 31 16.28 12.35 -10.04
N LYS A 32 16.80 13.52 -10.41
CA LYS A 32 16.05 14.78 -10.27
C LYS A 32 14.89 14.75 -11.27
N VAL A 33 13.71 14.39 -10.79
CA VAL A 33 12.48 14.53 -11.56
C VAL A 33 12.17 16.02 -11.64
N VAL A 34 12.51 16.66 -12.76
CA VAL A 34 12.38 18.13 -12.94
C VAL A 34 10.93 18.60 -12.81
N PHE A 35 9.97 17.71 -13.07
CA PHE A 35 8.53 18.00 -13.07
C PHE A 35 7.84 17.79 -11.73
N ILE A 36 8.46 17.10 -10.76
CA ILE A 36 7.81 16.73 -9.50
C ILE A 36 8.76 17.02 -8.34
N ASP A 37 8.29 17.81 -7.38
CA ASP A 37 9.02 18.04 -6.14
C ASP A 37 9.20 16.71 -5.37
N GLN A 38 10.47 16.32 -5.22
CA GLN A 38 10.92 15.05 -4.65
C GLN A 38 10.33 14.78 -3.27
N LYS A 39 10.05 15.83 -2.48
CA LYS A 39 9.44 15.71 -1.15
C LYS A 39 8.02 15.16 -1.22
N HIS A 40 7.25 15.56 -2.23
CA HIS A 40 5.88 15.13 -2.41
C HIS A 40 5.82 13.72 -2.98
N LEU A 41 6.70 13.38 -3.92
CA LEU A 41 6.84 12.03 -4.46
C LEU A 41 7.21 11.02 -3.35
N PHE A 42 8.12 11.41 -2.47
CA PHE A 42 8.46 10.62 -1.28
C PHE A 42 7.26 10.46 -0.35
N GLY A 43 6.50 11.53 -0.11
CA GLY A 43 5.25 11.48 0.69
C GLY A 43 4.22 10.50 0.12
N VAL A 44 4.02 10.47 -1.20
CA VAL A 44 3.16 9.49 -1.88
C VAL A 44 3.68 8.07 -1.66
N GLY A 45 4.98 7.85 -1.80
CA GLY A 45 5.62 6.54 -1.55
C GLY A 45 5.41 6.04 -0.12
N VAL A 46 5.64 6.89 0.88
CA VAL A 46 5.43 6.55 2.30
C VAL A 46 3.96 6.21 2.58
N SER A 47 3.03 6.95 1.97
CA SER A 47 1.59 6.71 2.14
C SER A 47 1.17 5.35 1.56
N LEU A 48 1.66 5.01 0.36
CA LEU A 48 1.44 3.70 -0.28
C LEU A 48 2.02 2.54 0.53
N LEU A 49 3.20 2.74 1.13
CA LEU A 49 3.81 1.76 2.03
C LEU A 49 2.97 1.55 3.30
N LEU A 50 2.47 2.62 3.92
CA LEU A 50 1.61 2.54 5.11
C LEU A 50 0.32 1.75 4.84
N ILE A 51 -0.34 2.03 3.72
CA ILE A 51 -1.56 1.34 3.29
C ILE A 51 -1.27 -0.15 3.09
N SER A 52 -0.22 -0.46 2.33
CA SER A 52 0.15 -1.84 2.02
C SER A 52 0.56 -2.63 3.26
N LEU A 53 1.29 -2.00 4.18
CA LEU A 53 1.70 -2.60 5.45
C LEU A 53 0.48 -2.86 6.35
N SER A 54 -0.50 -1.97 6.37
CA SER A 54 -1.76 -2.16 7.11
C SER A 54 -2.53 -3.38 6.62
N PHE A 55 -2.60 -3.57 5.30
CA PHE A 55 -3.20 -4.76 4.71
C PHE A 55 -2.37 -6.02 4.95
N PHE A 56 -1.04 -5.94 4.92
CA PHE A 56 -0.17 -7.06 5.22
C PHE A 56 -0.30 -7.52 6.69
N ILE A 57 -0.42 -6.59 7.63
CA ILE A 57 -0.66 -6.89 9.05
C ILE A 57 -2.05 -7.49 9.23
N ALA A 58 -3.07 -6.93 8.57
CA ALA A 58 -4.44 -7.46 8.67
C ALA A 58 -4.56 -8.87 8.09
N ASP A 59 -3.83 -9.17 7.01
CA ASP A 59 -3.79 -10.50 6.39
C ASP A 59 -3.08 -11.55 7.26
N LYS A 60 -2.12 -11.14 8.10
CA LYS A 60 -1.54 -12.04 9.12
C LYS A 60 -2.52 -12.40 10.24
N HIS A 61 -3.58 -11.60 10.42
CA HIS A 61 -4.65 -11.84 11.38
C HIS A 61 -5.91 -12.43 10.72
N VAL A 62 -5.74 -13.24 9.66
CA VAL A 62 -6.84 -14.00 9.06
C VAL A 62 -7.28 -15.10 10.01
N PHE A 63 -8.45 -14.90 10.61
CA PHE A 63 -9.18 -15.96 11.28
C PHE A 63 -10.02 -16.70 10.24
N TRP A 64 -9.79 -18.01 10.11
CA TRP A 64 -10.65 -18.87 9.31
C TRP A 64 -11.99 -19.00 10.02
N ARG A 65 -13.08 -18.54 9.40
CA ARG A 65 -14.42 -18.76 9.94
C ARG A 65 -14.81 -20.19 9.57
N GLU A 66 -14.77 -21.12 10.53
CA GLU A 66 -15.43 -22.42 10.40
C GLU A 66 -16.94 -22.17 10.38
N GLY A 67 -17.49 -21.99 9.18
CA GLY A 67 -18.92 -21.78 9.00
C GLY A 67 -19.29 -21.94 7.54
N ALA A 68 -19.94 -23.08 7.23
CA ALA A 68 -20.55 -23.46 5.96
C ALA A 68 -19.62 -24.08 4.89
N TYR A 69 -19.37 -25.37 5.09
CA TYR A 69 -19.21 -26.53 4.17
C TYR A 69 -18.82 -26.39 2.68
N LEU A 70 -18.93 -25.26 1.98
CA LEU A 70 -18.58 -25.18 0.54
C LEU A 70 -17.93 -23.86 0.07
N VAL A 71 -17.93 -22.79 0.88
CA VAL A 71 -17.28 -21.53 0.49
C VAL A 71 -16.53 -20.94 1.68
N GLN A 72 -15.27 -21.32 1.85
CA GLN A 72 -14.37 -20.67 2.80
C GLN A 72 -14.08 -19.24 2.34
N THR A 73 -14.83 -18.28 2.87
CA THR A 73 -14.58 -16.85 2.65
C THR A 73 -13.51 -16.40 3.65
N LYS A 74 -12.33 -16.04 3.13
CA LYS A 74 -11.29 -15.37 3.94
C LYS A 74 -11.80 -13.98 4.30
N VAL A 75 -12.26 -13.80 5.53
CA VAL A 75 -12.62 -12.48 6.05
C VAL A 75 -11.38 -11.91 6.75
N ILE A 76 -10.73 -10.95 6.10
CA ILE A 76 -9.63 -10.20 6.68
C ILE A 76 -10.23 -9.28 7.76
N LYS A 77 -10.05 -9.61 9.03
CA LYS A 77 -10.52 -8.78 10.14
C LYS A 77 -9.45 -7.74 10.45
N HIS A 78 -9.67 -6.51 10.00
CA HIS A 78 -8.86 -5.39 10.45
C HIS A 78 -9.08 -5.15 11.95
N SER A 79 -8.00 -5.18 12.72
CA SER A 79 -7.99 -4.63 14.07
C SER A 79 -8.20 -3.12 14.03
N LEU A 80 -8.71 -2.53 15.11
CA LEU A 80 -8.93 -1.08 15.25
C LEU A 80 -7.65 -0.29 14.91
N LEU A 81 -6.48 -0.81 15.32
CA LEU A 81 -5.17 -0.25 14.98
C LEU A 81 -4.89 -0.23 13.48
N THR A 82 -5.05 -1.36 12.79
CA THR A 82 -4.88 -1.42 11.33
C THR A 82 -5.86 -0.52 10.59
N TYR A 83 -7.07 -0.31 11.11
CA TYR A 83 -8.04 0.61 10.52
C TYR A 83 -7.60 2.07 10.67
N MET A 84 -7.04 2.45 11.84
CA MET A 84 -6.48 3.79 12.06
C MET A 84 -5.25 4.05 11.18
N ILE A 85 -4.34 3.08 11.07
CA ILE A 85 -3.14 3.24 10.22
C ILE A 85 -3.54 3.35 8.74
N LEU A 86 -4.54 2.57 8.31
CA LEU A 86 -5.07 2.64 6.96
C LEU A 86 -5.71 4.00 6.66
N SER A 87 -6.56 4.52 7.57
CA SER A 87 -7.21 5.81 7.37
C SER A 87 -6.21 6.97 7.32
N ILE A 88 -5.18 6.94 8.18
CA ILE A 88 -4.07 7.92 8.15
C ILE A 88 -3.30 7.81 6.83
N GLY A 89 -2.98 6.60 6.39
CA GLY A 89 -2.28 6.36 5.12
C GLY A 89 -3.05 6.89 3.91
N ILE A 90 -4.37 6.68 3.87
CA ILE A 90 -5.24 7.20 2.80
C ILE A 90 -5.30 8.73 2.85
N LEU A 91 -5.44 9.32 4.04
CA LEU A 91 -5.48 10.77 4.19
C LEU A 91 -4.18 11.42 3.70
N MET A 92 -3.03 10.87 4.10
CA MET A 92 -1.72 11.33 3.64
C MET A 92 -1.58 11.17 2.12
N LEU A 93 -2.00 10.04 1.57
CA LEU A 93 -1.96 9.78 0.13
C LEU A 93 -2.73 10.86 -0.66
N ILE A 94 -3.94 11.20 -0.22
CA ILE A 94 -4.77 12.23 -0.86
C ILE A 94 -4.08 13.60 -0.80
N ILE A 95 -3.54 13.99 0.36
CA ILE A 95 -2.87 15.28 0.55
C ILE A 95 -1.63 15.39 -0.34
N PHE A 96 -0.79 14.35 -0.36
CA PHE A 96 0.43 14.36 -1.15
C PHE A 96 0.16 14.25 -2.65
N LEU A 97 -0.83 13.45 -3.09
CA LEU A 97 -1.26 13.43 -4.48
C LEU A 97 -1.77 14.80 -4.94
N PHE A 98 -2.60 15.46 -4.12
CA PHE A 98 -3.10 16.79 -4.43
C PHE A 98 -1.97 17.81 -4.57
N ARG A 99 -0.96 17.74 -3.69
CA ARG A 99 0.25 18.58 -3.77
C ARG A 99 1.09 18.28 -5.01
N VAL A 100 1.22 17.00 -5.41
CA VAL A 100 1.91 16.64 -6.66
C VAL A 100 1.18 17.23 -7.86
N VAL A 101 -0.16 17.15 -7.90
CA VAL A 101 -0.96 17.71 -9.00
C VAL A 101 -0.81 19.23 -9.07
N ILE A 102 -0.87 19.94 -7.93
CA ILE A 102 -0.61 21.39 -7.90
C ILE A 102 0.81 21.72 -8.33
N GLY A 103 1.81 20.93 -7.91
CA GLY A 103 3.19 21.15 -8.31
C GLY A 103 3.47 20.86 -9.79
N LEU A 104 2.57 20.14 -10.46
CA LEU A 104 2.67 19.78 -11.89
C LEU A 104 1.97 20.82 -12.79
N LEU A 105 1.09 21.67 -12.22
CA LEU A 105 0.22 22.62 -12.93
C LEU A 105 0.82 24.02 -12.90
#